data_AF-Q4FBE0-F1
#
_entry.id   AF-Q4FBE0-F1
#
_cell.length_a   1.000
_cell.length_b   1.000
_cell.length_c   1.000
_cell.angle_alpha   90.00
_cell.angle_beta   90.00
_cell.angle_gamma   90.00
#
_symmetry.space_group_name_H-M   'P 1'
#
loop_
_entity.id
_entity.type
_entity.pdbx_description
1 polymer ?
#
loop_
_entity_poly.entity_id
_entity_poly.type
_entity_poly.pdbx_seq_one_letter_code
_entity_poly.pdbx_strand_id
1 'polypeptide(L)'
;MDGLTGFPEAINSIYPQTEVQLCVIHQIRNSIKYVASKHHKAFMADLKPVYRAVSKEAAETALDELEAKRGQQYPVVLQSWRRKRENLSAYFRYPANIRKVIYTTNAIESVHRKFRKLTKT
;
A
#
# COMPACT_ATOMS: atom_id res chain seq x y z
N MET A 1 -6.66 -3.52 -5.68
CA MET A 1 -7.76 -2.53 -5.77
C MET A 1 -7.36 -1.23 -5.08
N ASP A 2 -7.90 -0.08 -5.48
CA ASP A 2 -7.77 1.14 -4.66
C ASP A 2 -8.59 0.97 -3.37
N GLY A 3 -8.15 1.56 -2.26
CA GLY A 3 -8.69 1.32 -0.92
C GLY A 3 -10.02 2.02 -0.65
N LEU A 4 -11.02 1.81 -1.51
CA LEU A 4 -12.37 2.36 -1.41
C LEU A 4 -13.12 1.70 -0.23
N THR A 5 -13.81 2.52 0.55
CA THR A 5 -14.62 2.08 1.69
C THR A 5 -15.76 1.18 1.22
N GLY A 6 -15.98 0.05 1.90
CA GLY A 6 -17.08 -0.89 1.61
C GLY A 6 -16.83 -1.85 0.44
N PHE A 7 -15.77 -1.62 -0.35
CA PHE A 7 -15.49 -2.41 -1.54
C PHE A 7 -14.98 -3.83 -1.24
N PRO A 8 -14.02 -4.04 -0.31
CA PRO A 8 -13.65 -5.38 0.14
C PRO A 8 -14.85 -6.20 0.63
N GLU A 9 -15.74 -5.56 1.40
CA GLU A 9 -16.94 -6.18 1.96
C GLU A 9 -17.92 -6.58 0.85
N ALA A 10 -18.16 -5.69 -0.11
CA ALA A 10 -19.01 -5.97 -1.27
C ALA A 10 -18.47 -7.13 -2.13
N ILE A 11 -17.16 -7.17 -2.39
CA ILE A 11 -16.53 -8.27 -3.14
C ILE A 11 -16.74 -9.59 -2.41
N ASN A 12 -16.45 -9.63 -1.11
CA ASN A 12 -16.56 -10.85 -0.32
C ASN A 12 -18.02 -11.35 -0.20
N SER A 13 -19.00 -10.45 -0.31
CA SER A 13 -20.42 -10.83 -0.31
C SER A 13 -20.85 -11.60 -1.57
N ILE A 14 -20.20 -11.35 -2.71
CA ILE A 14 -20.53 -11.98 -4.02
C ILE A 14 -19.53 -13.10 -4.35
N TYR A 15 -18.26 -12.90 -4.03
CA TYR A 15 -17.14 -13.79 -4.34
C TYR A 15 -16.36 -14.16 -3.07
N PRO A 16 -16.94 -14.98 -2.18
CA PRO A 16 -16.39 -15.24 -0.84
C PRO A 16 -15.02 -15.95 -0.84
N GLN A 17 -14.64 -16.58 -1.95
CA GLN A 17 -13.34 -17.25 -2.11
C GLN A 17 -12.24 -16.33 -2.69
N THR A 18 -12.56 -15.09 -3.04
CA THR A 18 -11.59 -14.16 -3.63
C THR A 18 -10.71 -13.53 -2.56
N GLU A 19 -9.40 -13.55 -2.79
CA GLU A 19 -8.45 -12.82 -1.95
C GLU A 19 -8.44 -11.33 -2.32
N VAL A 20 -8.79 -10.47 -1.38
CA VAL A 20 -8.79 -9.02 -1.61
C VAL A 20 -7.41 -8.43 -1.30
N GLN A 21 -6.72 -7.99 -2.35
CA GLN A 21 -5.48 -7.20 -2.24
C GLN A 21 -5.75 -5.70 -2.44
N LEU A 22 -5.46 -4.89 -1.43
CA LEU A 22 -5.39 -3.43 -1.55
C LEU A 22 -4.07 -2.99 -2.17
N CYS A 23 -4.11 -1.99 -3.03
CA CYS A 23 -2.93 -1.55 -3.76
C CYS A 23 -1.97 -0.80 -2.83
N VAL A 24 -0.83 -1.43 -2.54
CA VAL A 24 0.24 -0.86 -1.72
C VAL A 24 0.73 0.47 -2.28
N ILE A 25 0.82 0.62 -3.60
CA ILE A 25 1.21 1.87 -4.26
C ILE A 25 0.24 3.01 -3.95
N HIS A 26 -1.08 2.76 -4.03
CA HIS A 26 -2.07 3.76 -3.69
C HIS A 26 -2.01 4.10 -2.19
N GLN A 27 -1.78 3.11 -1.33
CA GLN A 27 -1.57 3.34 0.10
C GLN A 27 -0.33 4.20 0.38
N ILE A 28 0.79 3.97 -0.30
CA ILE A 28 2.01 4.80 -0.20
C ILE A 28 1.73 6.23 -0.67
N ARG A 29 1.10 6.42 -1.84
CA ARG A 29 0.78 7.77 -2.34
C ARG A 29 -0.16 8.51 -1.39
N ASN A 30 -1.15 7.83 -0.83
CA ASN A 30 -2.05 8.42 0.17
C ASN A 30 -1.31 8.77 1.46
N SER A 31 -0.33 7.96 1.88
CA SER A 31 0.51 8.24 3.05
C SER A 31 1.32 9.53 2.87
N ILE A 32 1.98 9.67 1.73
CA ILE A 32 2.89 10.80 1.44
C ILE A 32 2.16 12.15 1.39
N LYS A 33 0.85 12.18 1.13
CA LYS A 33 0.03 13.42 1.22
C LYS A 33 0.01 14.01 2.63
N TYR A 34 0.17 13.19 3.67
CA TYR A 34 0.16 13.62 5.07
C TYR A 34 1.55 13.79 5.67
N VAL A 35 2.60 13.44 4.91
CA VAL A 35 3.99 13.60 5.33
C VAL A 35 4.50 14.92 4.79
N ALA A 36 5.14 15.74 5.63
CA ALA A 36 5.73 17.00 5.15
C ALA A 36 6.80 16.71 4.08
N SER A 37 6.86 17.53 3.03
CA SER A 37 7.74 17.32 1.87
C SER A 37 9.21 17.07 2.25
N LYS A 38 9.74 17.84 3.21
CA LYS A 38 11.10 17.68 3.75
C LYS A 38 11.38 16.30 4.37
N HIS A 39 10.35 15.57 4.77
CA HIS A 39 10.45 14.26 5.39
C HIS A 39 10.14 13.10 4.43
N HIS A 40 9.71 13.37 3.18
CA HIS A 40 9.33 12.32 2.22
C HIS A 40 10.41 11.27 2.02
N LYS A 41 11.66 11.69 1.77
CA LYS A 41 12.78 10.77 1.53
C LYS A 41 13.04 9.87 2.73
N ALA A 42 13.07 10.45 3.94
CA ALA A 42 13.34 9.72 5.17
C ALA A 42 12.18 8.76 5.51
N PHE A 43 10.93 9.22 5.38
CA PHE A 43 9.75 8.40 5.61
C PHE A 43 9.67 7.23 4.62
N MET A 44 9.96 7.47 3.33
CA MET A 44 9.99 6.40 2.34
C MET A 44 11.10 5.38 2.60
N ALA A 45 12.24 5.80 3.12
CA ALA A 45 13.31 4.87 3.52
C ALA A 45 12.84 3.98 4.68
N ASP A 46 12.17 4.57 5.67
CA ASP A 46 11.62 3.84 6.83
C ASP A 46 10.43 2.93 6.43
N LEU A 47 9.64 3.31 5.42
CA LEU A 47 8.47 2.53 4.95
C LEU A 47 8.86 1.39 4.00
N LYS A 48 10.00 1.49 3.31
CA LYS A 48 10.45 0.51 2.31
C LYS A 48 10.56 -0.93 2.83
N PRO A 49 11.07 -1.19 4.05
CA PRO A 49 11.08 -2.52 4.65
C PRO A 49 9.69 -3.14 4.77
N VAL A 50 8.63 -2.35 5.02
CA VAL A 50 7.26 -2.85 5.18
C VAL A 50 6.77 -3.54 3.90
N TYR A 51 6.81 -2.85 2.76
CA TYR A 51 6.24 -3.39 1.52
C TYR A 51 7.22 -4.24 0.68
N ARG A 52 8.51 -4.25 1.03
CA ARG A 52 9.51 -5.12 0.40
C ARG A 52 9.96 -6.28 1.27
N ALA A 53 9.30 -6.50 2.41
CA ALA A 53 9.60 -7.62 3.28
C ALA A 53 9.54 -8.96 2.54
N VAL A 54 10.20 -9.98 3.09
CA VAL A 54 10.24 -11.34 2.53
C VAL A 54 9.05 -12.20 2.96
N SER A 55 8.38 -11.83 4.05
CA SER A 55 7.20 -12.50 4.59
C SER A 55 6.24 -11.50 5.24
N LYS A 56 5.03 -11.95 5.57
CA LYS A 56 4.02 -11.13 6.26
C LYS A 56 4.51 -10.73 7.65
N GLU A 57 5.14 -11.64 8.36
CA GLU A 57 5.67 -11.45 9.71
C GLU A 57 6.77 -10.37 9.70
N ALA A 58 7.70 -10.45 8.75
CA ALA A 58 8.72 -9.42 8.56
C ALA A 58 8.12 -8.06 8.19
N ALA A 59 7.00 -8.03 7.45
CA ALA A 59 6.30 -6.79 7.13
C ALA A 59 5.62 -6.18 8.37
N GLU A 60 5.02 -7.00 9.24
CA GLU A 60 4.41 -6.56 10.50
C GLU A 60 5.49 -6.01 11.45
N THR A 61 6.62 -6.70 11.62
CA THR A 61 7.74 -6.21 12.43
C THR A 61 8.27 -4.87 11.90
N ALA A 62 8.47 -4.75 10.59
CA ALA A 62 8.88 -3.48 9.98
C ALA A 62 7.84 -2.36 10.17
N LEU A 63 6.55 -2.70 10.21
CA LEU A 63 5.48 -1.74 10.48
C LEU A 63 5.48 -1.29 11.95
N ASP A 64 5.77 -2.20 12.89
CA ASP A 64 5.96 -1.88 14.31
C ASP A 64 7.13 -0.91 14.50
N GLU A 65 8.28 -1.18 13.86
CA GLU A 65 9.45 -0.31 13.90
C GLU A 65 9.17 1.08 13.30
N LEU A 66 8.46 1.12 12.17
CA LEU A 66 8.03 2.38 11.55
C LEU A 66 7.10 3.16 12.48
N GLU A 67 6.15 2.49 13.13
CA GLU A 67 5.23 3.11 14.08
C GLU A 67 5.95 3.64 15.33
N ALA A 68 6.90 2.90 15.88
CA ALA A 68 7.72 3.37 16.99
C ALA A 68 8.51 4.65 16.61
N LYS A 69 9.05 4.70 15.38
CA LYS A 69 9.87 5.81 14.90
C LYS A 69 9.08 7.04 14.45
N ARG A 70 7.91 6.82 13.84
CA ARG A 70 7.15 7.85 13.09
C ARG A 70 5.71 8.01 13.54
N GLY A 71 5.18 7.11 14.37
CA GLY A 71 3.78 7.05 14.77
C GLY A 71 3.31 8.31 15.50
N GLN A 72 4.15 8.91 16.36
CA GLN A 72 3.81 10.17 17.02
C GLN A 72 3.72 11.34 16.03
N GLN A 73 4.58 11.36 15.00
CA GLN A 73 4.60 12.43 14.00
C GLN A 73 3.51 12.29 12.94
N TYR A 74 3.18 11.04 12.55
CA TYR A 74 2.23 10.74 11.48
C TYR A 74 1.17 9.69 11.90
N PRO A 75 0.42 9.91 13.00
CA PRO A 75 -0.48 8.90 13.56
C PRO A 75 -1.55 8.45 12.57
N VAL A 76 -2.11 9.39 11.79
CA VAL A 76 -3.13 9.11 10.77
C VAL A 76 -2.62 8.16 9.68
N VAL A 77 -1.35 8.30 9.29
CA VAL A 77 -0.72 7.42 8.29
C VAL A 77 -0.62 6.01 8.86
N LEU A 78 0.00 5.86 10.03
CA LEU A 78 0.24 4.56 10.65
C LEU A 78 -1.08 3.83 10.97
N GLN A 79 -2.08 4.54 11.51
CA GLN A 79 -3.42 4.00 11.73
C GLN A 79 -4.05 3.50 10.43
N SER A 80 -3.88 4.21 9.31
CA SER A 80 -4.37 3.74 8.02
C SER A 80 -3.69 2.46 7.54
N TRP A 81 -2.40 2.27 7.81
CA TRP A 81 -1.69 1.03 7.48
C TRP A 81 -2.16 -0.11 8.37
N ARG A 82 -2.26 0.11 9.68
CA ARG A 82 -2.75 -0.87 10.65
C ARG A 82 -4.15 -1.37 10.33
N ARG A 83 -5.10 -0.46 10.09
CA ARG A 83 -6.48 -0.80 9.75
C ARG A 83 -6.59 -1.65 8.48
N LYS A 84 -5.67 -1.45 7.52
CA LYS A 84 -5.70 -2.11 6.21
C LYS A 84 -4.70 -3.26 6.09
N ARG A 85 -3.97 -3.62 7.16
CA ARG A 85 -2.81 -4.52 7.12
C ARG A 85 -3.12 -5.88 6.48
N GLU A 86 -4.29 -6.45 6.79
CA GLU A 86 -4.69 -7.76 6.25
C GLU A 86 -4.80 -7.72 4.72
N ASN A 87 -5.53 -6.75 4.17
CA ASN A 87 -5.71 -6.65 2.73
C ASN A 87 -4.48 -6.04 2.03
N LEU A 88 -3.61 -5.31 2.74
CA LEU A 88 -2.34 -4.82 2.19
C LEU A 88 -1.28 -5.91 2.10
N SER A 89 -1.37 -6.97 2.92
CA SER A 89 -0.38 -8.05 3.00
C SER A 89 -0.82 -9.35 2.31
N ALA A 90 -2.02 -9.42 1.73
CA ALA A 90 -2.52 -10.63 1.07
C ALA A 90 -1.55 -11.18 -0.01
N TYR A 91 -0.81 -10.29 -0.69
CA TYR A 91 0.15 -10.67 -1.73
C TYR A 91 1.31 -11.55 -1.24
N PHE A 92 1.56 -11.63 0.06
CA PHE A 92 2.59 -12.53 0.60
C PHE A 92 2.28 -14.01 0.35
N ARG A 93 1.03 -14.36 0.05
CA ARG A 93 0.64 -15.71 -0.37
C ARG A 93 1.22 -16.14 -1.72
N TYR A 94 1.60 -15.19 -2.56
CA TYR A 94 2.18 -15.47 -3.88
C TYR A 94 3.71 -15.56 -3.84
N PRO A 95 4.35 -16.28 -4.76
CA PRO A 95 5.82 -16.32 -4.88
C PRO A 95 6.41 -14.95 -5.24
N ALA A 96 7.69 -14.75 -4.91
CA ALA A 96 8.36 -13.45 -4.97
C ALA A 96 8.32 -12.78 -6.36
N ASN A 97 8.37 -13.56 -7.44
CA ASN A 97 8.27 -13.07 -8.82
C ASN A 97 6.91 -12.41 -9.10
N ILE A 98 5.81 -12.90 -8.52
CA ILE A 98 4.47 -12.31 -8.64
C ILE A 98 4.35 -11.09 -7.73
N ARG A 99 4.88 -11.14 -6.50
CA ARG A 99 4.80 -10.01 -5.54
C ARG A 99 5.34 -8.72 -6.15
N LYS A 100 6.46 -8.79 -6.87
CA LYS A 100 7.08 -7.63 -7.53
C LYS A 100 6.13 -6.95 -8.51
N VAL A 101 5.32 -7.70 -9.23
CA VAL A 101 4.33 -7.12 -10.15
C VAL A 101 3.23 -6.37 -9.37
N ILE A 102 2.83 -6.88 -8.21
CA ILE A 102 1.75 -6.31 -7.37
C ILE A 102 2.14 -4.97 -6.73
N TYR A 103 3.36 -4.84 -6.21
CA TYR A 103 3.82 -3.61 -5.55
C TYR A 103 4.65 -2.70 -6.48
N THR A 104 4.66 -2.93 -7.79
CA THR A 104 5.26 -2.01 -8.76
C THR A 104 4.20 -1.15 -9.44
N THR A 105 4.59 0.04 -9.86
CA THR A 105 3.65 1.05 -10.39
C THR A 105 3.39 0.92 -11.89
N ASN A 106 4.22 0.16 -12.60
CA ASN A 106 4.39 0.26 -14.06
C ASN A 106 3.12 0.01 -14.88
N ALA A 107 2.36 -1.06 -14.58
CA ALA A 107 1.19 -1.40 -15.39
C ALA A 107 0.09 -0.34 -15.28
N ILE A 108 -0.31 0.01 -14.05
CA ILE A 108 -1.42 0.93 -13.79
C ILE A 108 -1.05 2.38 -14.12
N GLU A 109 0.13 2.85 -13.72
CA GLU A 109 0.56 4.22 -14.01
C GLU A 109 0.73 4.47 -15.50
N SER A 110 1.24 3.49 -16.27
CA SER A 110 1.42 3.66 -17.71
C SER A 110 0.10 3.95 -18.42
N VAL A 111 -0.98 3.28 -17.98
CA VAL A 111 -2.34 3.48 -18.49
C VAL A 111 -2.89 4.84 -18.05
N HIS A 112 -2.81 5.17 -16.75
CA HIS A 112 -3.25 6.49 -16.24
C HIS A 112 -2.53 7.66 -16.94
N ARG A 113 -1.23 7.51 -17.23
CA ARG A 113 -0.45 8.51 -17.95
C ARG A 113 -0.98 8.73 -19.36
N LYS A 114 -1.34 7.65 -20.08
CA LYS A 114 -1.93 7.75 -21.43
C LYS A 114 -3.26 8.52 -21.39
N PHE A 115 -4.16 8.17 -20.46
CA PHE A 115 -5.44 8.88 -20.32
C PHE A 115 -5.28 10.36 -20.02
N ARG A 116 -4.43 10.73 -19.04
CA ARG A 116 -4.15 12.14 -18.71
C ARG A 116 -3.55 12.92 -19.86
N LYS A 117 -2.76 12.27 -20.73
CA LYS A 117 -2.20 12.91 -21.92
C LYS A 117 -3.29 13.24 -22.94
N LEU A 118 -4.25 12.34 -23.15
CA LEU A 118 -5.32 12.50 -24.15
C LEU A 118 -6.44 13.46 -23.69
N THR A 119 -6.67 13.54 -22.38
CA THR A 119 -7.75 14.35 -21.78
C THR A 119 -7.29 15.72 -21.29
N LYS A 120 -6.01 16.06 -21.49
CA LYS A 120 -5.48 17.39 -21.20
C LYS A 120 -6.07 18.37 -22.21
N THR A 121 -7.02 19.18 -21.76
CA THR A 121 -7.49 20.40 -22.44
C THR A 121 -6.65 21.58 -21.98
#